data_AF-A0A445IC00-F1
#
_entry.id   AF-A0A445IC00-F1
#
_cell.length_a   1.000
_cell.length_b   1.000
_cell.length_c   1.000
_cell.angle_alpha   90.00
_cell.angle_beta   90.00
_cell.angle_gamma   90.00
#
_symmetry.space_group_name_H-M   'P 1'
#
loop_
_entity.id
_entity.type
_entity.pdbx_description
1 polymer ?
#
loop_
_entity_poly.entity_id
_entity_poly.type
_entity_poly.pdbx_seq_one_letter_code
_entity_poly.pdbx_strand_id
1 'polypeptide(L)'
;MAALTSLSFSAVTHCSERKVTLSSTRFLASSSELFGFRTDFSYHYVGVRASNSASKMVVQCMSSATDVPPTVSETKLNFLKAYKRPIPSIYNTVLQELIVQQHLMKYKRSYRYDPVFALGFVTIYDKLMEGYPSDEDRDAIFQAYIKALKEDPEQYRIDARKLEEWARVQSPTSLVEFSSKEGEAERILKDIAERAGGKGEFSYSRFFAVGLFRLVELANATEPTILDKLCAALNINKRSVDRDLDVYRILLSKLVQAKELLKEYIDREKKKRDERVEPQKANEAITTCLGQQLHGL
;
A
#
# COMPACT_ATOMS: atom_id res chain seq x y z
N MET A 1 12.65 -12.65 24.17
CA MET A 1 12.95 -13.79 23.27
C MET A 1 11.66 -14.58 23.06
N ALA A 2 10.85 -14.21 22.08
CA ALA A 2 9.68 -14.99 21.65
C ALA A 2 9.79 -15.14 20.14
N ALA A 3 10.10 -16.36 19.69
CA ALA A 3 10.19 -16.70 18.29
C ALA A 3 8.77 -16.76 17.71
N LEU A 4 8.49 -15.89 16.73
CA LEU A 4 7.27 -15.98 15.94
C LEU A 4 7.38 -17.18 15.02
N THR A 5 6.56 -18.18 15.30
CA THR A 5 6.44 -19.45 14.58
C THR A 5 6.07 -19.24 13.12
N SER A 6 6.76 -19.96 12.24
CA SER A 6 6.55 -20.02 10.80
C SER A 6 5.09 -20.31 10.43
N LEU A 7 4.53 -19.50 9.52
CA LEU A 7 3.21 -19.72 8.93
C LEU A 7 3.33 -20.70 7.74
N SER A 8 2.70 -21.87 7.83
CA SER A 8 2.53 -22.81 6.72
C SER A 8 1.11 -22.71 6.18
N PHE A 9 0.97 -22.39 4.88
CA PHE A 9 -0.29 -22.50 4.16
C PHE A 9 -0.25 -23.72 3.25
N SER A 10 -1.11 -24.70 3.52
CA SER A 10 -1.26 -25.89 2.69
C SER A 10 -1.82 -25.53 1.31
N ALA A 11 -1.09 -25.93 0.27
CA ALA A 11 -1.47 -25.75 -1.12
C ALA A 11 -2.70 -26.61 -1.46
N VAL A 12 -3.77 -25.97 -1.94
CA VAL A 12 -4.85 -26.68 -2.65
C VAL A 12 -4.50 -26.70 -4.13
N THR A 13 -4.34 -27.91 -4.64
CA THR A 13 -3.94 -28.26 -6.01
C THR A 13 -5.01 -27.92 -7.05
N HIS A 14 -4.51 -27.45 -8.19
CA HIS A 14 -5.18 -27.22 -9.47
C HIS A 14 -6.09 -28.36 -9.96
N CYS A 15 -7.15 -28.00 -10.71
CA CYS A 15 -7.69 -28.84 -11.77
C CYS A 15 -7.68 -28.07 -13.11
N SER A 16 -7.04 -28.68 -14.11
CA SER A 16 -6.88 -28.29 -15.51
C SER A 16 -8.04 -28.89 -16.32
N GLU A 17 -8.64 -28.24 -17.33
CA GLU A 17 -8.29 -28.18 -18.77
C GLU A 17 -9.42 -27.32 -19.44
N ARG A 18 -9.31 -26.65 -20.59
CA ARG A 18 -8.75 -27.07 -21.88
C ARG A 18 -8.54 -25.88 -22.84
N LYS A 19 -7.43 -25.93 -23.59
CA LYS A 19 -6.94 -25.07 -24.70
C LYS A 19 -7.83 -25.07 -25.94
N VAL A 20 -7.81 -23.98 -26.73
CA VAL A 20 -7.46 -23.87 -28.19
C VAL A 20 -7.17 -22.36 -28.50
N THR A 21 -5.95 -21.88 -28.74
CA THR A 21 -5.07 -21.78 -29.95
C THR A 21 -5.25 -20.51 -30.84
N LEU A 22 -4.22 -19.64 -30.76
CA LEU A 22 -3.63 -18.60 -31.63
C LEU A 22 -4.19 -18.17 -33.01
N SER A 23 -4.08 -16.85 -33.30
CA SER A 23 -3.23 -16.20 -34.35
C SER A 23 -3.28 -14.65 -34.20
N SER A 24 -2.17 -13.90 -34.00
CA SER A 24 -1.31 -13.15 -34.99
C SER A 24 -2.12 -12.40 -36.08
N THR A 25 -2.03 -11.09 -36.37
CA THR A 25 -0.89 -10.17 -36.61
C THR A 25 -1.34 -8.69 -36.73
N ARG A 26 -0.49 -7.76 -36.24
CA ARG A 26 0.01 -6.46 -36.82
C ARG A 26 -0.90 -5.42 -37.57
N PHE A 27 -0.89 -4.20 -37.01
CA PHE A 27 -0.49 -2.87 -37.54
C PHE A 27 -1.27 -2.08 -38.64
N LEU A 28 -1.29 -0.74 -38.39
CA LEU A 28 -1.49 0.45 -39.27
C LEU A 28 -2.94 0.75 -39.70
N ALA A 29 -3.40 1.98 -40.03
CA ALA A 29 -3.06 3.39 -39.84
C ALA A 29 -4.05 4.19 -40.74
N SER A 30 -4.44 5.42 -40.36
CA SER A 30 -5.09 6.46 -41.21
C SER A 30 -6.47 6.09 -41.78
N SER A 31 -7.41 6.96 -42.16
CA SER A 31 -7.55 8.42 -42.31
C SER A 31 -9.07 8.66 -42.52
N SER A 32 -9.61 9.81 -42.18
CA SER A 32 -10.89 10.25 -42.74
C SER A 32 -10.80 11.66 -43.30
N GLU A 33 -11.35 11.75 -44.52
CA GLU A 33 -11.42 12.84 -45.48
C GLU A 33 -12.43 13.94 -45.02
N LEU A 34 -12.11 15.21 -45.25
CA LEU A 34 -12.55 16.06 -46.36
C LEU A 34 -14.04 16.45 -46.31
N PHE A 35 -14.33 17.74 -46.11
CA PHE A 35 -15.29 18.50 -46.93
C PHE A 35 -14.99 19.99 -46.79
N GLY A 36 -14.67 20.63 -47.91
CA GLY A 36 -14.45 22.06 -48.03
C GLY A 36 -15.67 22.81 -48.54
N PHE A 37 -15.72 24.11 -48.27
CA PHE A 37 -16.37 25.09 -49.13
C PHE A 37 -15.46 26.31 -49.25
N ARG A 38 -15.16 26.66 -50.50
CA ARG A 38 -14.50 27.90 -50.96
C ARG A 38 -15.53 29.02 -51.08
N THR A 39 -15.11 30.25 -50.81
CA THR A 39 -15.34 31.40 -51.70
C THR A 39 -14.24 32.46 -51.50
N ASP A 40 -13.65 32.88 -52.62
CA ASP A 40 -12.59 33.89 -52.75
C ASP A 40 -13.12 35.32 -52.60
N PHE A 41 -12.27 36.29 -52.20
CA PHE A 41 -12.04 37.58 -52.90
C PHE A 41 -10.95 38.43 -52.20
N SER A 42 -9.78 38.54 -52.86
CA SER A 42 -9.09 39.78 -53.27
C SER A 42 -8.51 40.82 -52.27
N TYR A 43 -7.16 40.90 -52.30
CA TYR A 43 -6.24 42.08 -52.26
C TYR A 43 -6.27 43.09 -51.09
N HIS A 44 -5.21 43.14 -50.28
CA HIS A 44 -4.13 44.14 -50.39
C HIS A 44 -3.09 43.99 -49.25
N TYR A 45 -1.83 44.19 -49.63
CA TYR A 45 -0.64 44.20 -48.78
C TYR A 45 -0.60 45.47 -47.90
N VAL A 46 -0.57 45.33 -46.57
CA VAL A 46 0.05 46.31 -45.65
C VAL A 46 0.63 45.55 -44.46
N GLY A 47 1.95 45.55 -44.34
CA GLY A 47 2.65 45.06 -43.16
C GLY A 47 2.50 46.04 -42.00
N VAL A 48 2.09 45.55 -40.83
CA VAL A 48 2.22 46.25 -39.56
C VAL A 48 2.93 45.32 -38.57
N ARG A 49 4.12 45.74 -38.18
CA ARG A 49 4.96 45.17 -37.14
C ARG A 49 4.27 45.39 -35.78
N ALA A 50 3.72 44.36 -35.18
CA ALA A 50 3.16 44.44 -33.83
C ALA A 50 4.25 44.12 -32.79
N SER A 51 4.56 45.12 -31.97
CA SER A 51 5.48 45.05 -30.84
C SER A 51 4.96 44.13 -29.74
N ASN A 52 5.87 43.35 -29.16
CA ASN A 52 5.67 42.53 -27.97
C ASN A 52 5.18 43.36 -26.78
N SER A 53 3.96 43.12 -26.31
CA SER A 53 3.59 43.22 -24.90
C SER A 53 2.23 42.56 -24.67
N ALA A 54 2.24 41.30 -24.25
CA ALA A 54 1.05 40.64 -23.72
C ALA A 54 1.41 40.07 -22.35
N SER A 55 1.00 40.83 -21.34
CA SER A 55 1.03 40.48 -19.92
C SER A 55 0.52 39.04 -19.73
N LYS A 56 1.36 38.18 -19.13
CA LYS A 56 0.92 36.85 -18.68
C LYS A 56 -0.03 37.06 -17.51
N MET A 57 -1.32 37.18 -17.82
CA MET A 57 -2.37 37.20 -16.81
C MET A 57 -2.44 35.80 -16.18
N VAL A 58 -1.72 35.62 -15.07
CA VAL A 58 -1.86 34.44 -14.21
C VAL A 58 -3.15 34.63 -13.44
N VAL A 59 -4.22 33.96 -13.88
CA VAL A 59 -5.47 33.88 -13.11
C VAL A 59 -5.21 32.98 -11.91
N GLN A 60 -4.85 33.59 -10.79
CA GLN A 60 -4.73 32.91 -9.51
C GLN A 60 -6.08 32.96 -8.81
N CYS A 61 -6.89 31.91 -9.00
CA CYS A 61 -8.09 31.68 -8.22
C CYS A 61 -7.71 31.36 -6.78
N MET A 62 -7.67 32.36 -5.91
CA MET A 62 -7.59 32.14 -4.46
C MET A 62 -8.99 31.78 -3.94
N SER A 63 -9.27 30.48 -3.87
CA SER A 63 -10.34 29.97 -3.01
C SER A 63 -9.86 30.04 -1.57
N SER A 64 -10.57 30.78 -0.72
CA SER A 64 -10.36 30.77 0.73
C SER A 64 -10.61 29.37 1.25
N ALA A 65 -9.50 28.69 1.55
CA ALA A 65 -9.44 27.28 1.89
C ALA A 65 -10.01 26.98 3.28
N THR A 66 -11.10 26.21 3.33
CA THR A 66 -11.34 25.18 4.35
C THR A 66 -12.10 23.96 3.82
N ASP A 67 -12.75 24.01 2.66
CA ASP A 67 -13.73 22.99 2.24
C ASP A 67 -13.34 22.13 1.02
N VAL A 68 -12.15 22.35 0.44
CA VAL A 68 -11.64 21.50 -0.65
C VAL A 68 -10.81 20.37 -0.05
N PRO A 69 -11.15 19.09 -0.28
CA PRO A 69 -10.29 17.98 0.12
C PRO A 69 -8.87 18.14 -0.47
N PRO A 70 -7.81 17.82 0.29
CA PRO A 70 -6.46 17.93 -0.23
C PRO A 70 -6.27 17.01 -1.44
N THR A 71 -5.28 17.32 -2.27
CA THR A 71 -4.91 16.44 -3.40
C THR A 71 -4.02 15.29 -2.93
N VAL A 72 -3.95 14.21 -3.72
CA VAL A 72 -3.00 13.11 -3.49
C VAL A 72 -1.57 13.62 -3.37
N SER A 73 -1.19 14.60 -4.21
CA SER A 73 0.14 15.21 -4.20
C SER A 73 0.43 15.96 -2.89
N GLU A 74 -0.57 16.65 -2.34
CA GLU A 74 -0.46 17.31 -1.04
C GLU A 74 -0.30 16.32 0.10
N THR A 75 -1.07 15.22 0.12
CA THR A 75 -0.89 14.16 1.12
C THR A 75 0.50 13.54 1.04
N LYS A 76 1.00 13.22 -0.17
CA LYS A 76 2.37 12.71 -0.35
C LYS A 76 3.42 13.71 0.11
N LEU A 77 3.23 14.99 -0.19
CA LEU A 77 4.12 16.06 0.26
C LEU A 77 4.11 16.17 1.79
N ASN A 78 2.95 16.07 2.44
CA ASN A 78 2.82 16.09 3.89
C ASN A 78 3.57 14.91 4.54
N PHE A 79 3.47 13.72 3.94
CA PHE A 79 4.24 12.55 4.39
C PHE A 79 5.75 12.80 4.32
N LEU A 80 6.26 13.31 3.20
CA LEU A 80 7.70 13.61 3.03
C LEU A 80 8.19 14.76 3.94
N LYS A 81 7.31 15.71 4.28
CA LYS A 81 7.61 16.76 5.25
C LYS A 81 7.69 16.20 6.68
N ALA A 82 6.80 15.26 7.02
CA ALA A 82 6.74 14.63 8.34
C ALA A 82 7.87 13.61 8.55
N TYR A 83 8.26 12.86 7.52
CA TYR A 83 9.36 11.90 7.56
C TYR A 83 10.43 12.23 6.51
N LYS A 84 11.54 12.84 6.96
CA LYS A 84 12.60 13.37 6.10
C LYS A 84 13.74 12.40 5.79
N ARG A 85 13.76 11.24 6.46
CA ARG A 85 14.84 10.26 6.31
C ARG A 85 14.62 9.41 5.06
N PRO A 86 15.68 8.93 4.38
CA PRO A 86 15.53 8.05 3.22
C PRO A 86 14.83 6.74 3.60
N ILE A 87 13.85 6.33 2.81
CA ILE A 87 13.20 5.02 2.93
C ILE A 87 13.74 4.13 1.80
N PRO A 88 14.23 2.91 2.09
CA PRO A 88 14.68 1.99 1.04
C PRO A 88 13.56 1.77 0.00
N SER A 89 13.93 1.79 -1.28
CA SER A 89 12.99 1.81 -2.41
C SER A 89 11.97 0.67 -2.37
N ILE A 90 12.38 -0.51 -1.90
CA ILE A 90 11.52 -1.69 -1.74
C ILE A 90 10.29 -1.42 -0.87
N TYR A 91 10.44 -0.62 0.20
CA TYR A 91 9.32 -0.22 1.06
C TYR A 91 8.64 1.03 0.52
N ASN A 92 9.42 2.01 0.06
CA ASN A 92 8.88 3.32 -0.34
C ASN A 92 7.88 3.20 -1.50
N THR A 93 8.13 2.37 -2.50
CA THR A 93 7.20 2.19 -3.63
C THR A 93 5.81 1.76 -3.14
N VAL A 94 5.75 0.73 -2.29
CA VAL A 94 4.47 0.22 -1.78
C VAL A 94 3.84 1.17 -0.76
N LEU A 95 4.63 1.83 0.09
CA LEU A 95 4.12 2.87 0.99
C LEU A 95 3.44 4.00 0.20
N GLN A 96 4.08 4.50 -0.87
CA GLN A 96 3.49 5.56 -1.69
C GLN A 96 2.21 5.12 -2.39
N GLU A 97 2.13 3.87 -2.86
CA GLU A 97 0.89 3.31 -3.42
C GLU A 97 -0.21 3.20 -2.36
N LEU A 98 0.12 2.73 -1.16
CA LEU A 98 -0.82 2.67 -0.04
C LEU A 98 -1.34 4.07 0.31
N ILE A 99 -0.47 5.09 0.37
CA ILE A 99 -0.90 6.48 0.65
C ILE A 99 -1.95 6.93 -0.37
N VAL A 100 -1.74 6.65 -1.67
CA VAL A 100 -2.71 6.99 -2.71
C VAL A 100 -4.04 6.27 -2.46
N GLN A 101 -4.00 4.96 -2.21
CA GLN A 101 -5.21 4.17 -1.98
C GLN A 101 -6.00 4.65 -0.77
N GLN A 102 -5.33 4.91 0.36
CA GLN A 102 -5.99 5.40 1.56
C GLN A 102 -6.48 6.84 1.40
N HIS A 103 -5.73 7.71 0.71
CA HIS A 103 -6.19 9.06 0.39
C HIS A 103 -7.50 9.04 -0.40
N LEU A 104 -7.55 8.27 -1.49
CA LEU A 104 -8.72 8.16 -2.35
C LEU A 104 -9.93 7.57 -1.61
N MET A 105 -9.72 6.84 -0.53
CA MET A 105 -10.78 6.33 0.34
C MET A 105 -11.17 7.36 1.41
N LYS A 106 -10.21 7.94 2.12
CA LYS A 106 -10.40 8.91 3.21
C LYS A 106 -11.24 10.12 2.80
N TYR A 107 -11.01 10.62 1.58
CA TYR A 107 -11.70 11.80 1.08
C TYR A 107 -12.93 11.47 0.23
N LYS A 108 -13.42 10.21 0.24
CA LYS A 108 -14.75 9.90 -0.29
C LYS A 108 -15.82 10.51 0.61
N ARG A 109 -16.92 10.95 -0.01
CA ARG A 109 -18.07 11.50 0.72
C ARG A 109 -18.67 10.53 1.74
N SER A 110 -18.66 9.24 1.44
CA SER A 110 -19.18 8.17 2.31
C SER A 110 -18.15 7.65 3.32
N TYR A 111 -16.93 8.20 3.36
CA TYR A 111 -15.92 7.76 4.31
C TYR A 111 -16.38 8.02 5.75
N ARG A 112 -16.31 6.96 6.55
CA ARG A 112 -16.43 7.02 8.00
C ARG A 112 -15.35 6.12 8.57
N TYR A 113 -14.62 6.63 9.57
CA TYR A 113 -13.61 5.86 10.28
C TYR A 113 -14.26 4.62 10.92
N ASP A 114 -13.52 3.52 10.90
CA ASP A 114 -13.99 2.23 11.40
C ASP A 114 -12.83 1.45 12.05
N PRO A 115 -13.00 0.93 13.28
CA PRO A 115 -11.94 0.16 13.95
C PRO A 115 -11.52 -1.11 13.19
N VAL A 116 -12.43 -1.78 12.47
CA VAL A 116 -12.09 -2.97 11.65
C VAL A 116 -11.23 -2.55 10.47
N PHE A 117 -11.54 -1.40 9.86
CA PHE A 117 -10.66 -0.78 8.86
C PHE A 117 -9.26 -0.49 9.44
N ALA A 118 -9.18 0.10 10.63
CA ALA A 118 -7.91 0.43 11.26
C ALA A 118 -7.07 -0.83 11.56
N LEU A 119 -7.71 -1.88 12.09
CA LEU A 119 -7.10 -3.21 12.27
C LEU A 119 -6.49 -3.72 10.97
N GLY A 120 -7.24 -3.65 9.87
CA GLY A 120 -6.75 -4.09 8.57
C GLY A 120 -5.58 -3.24 8.05
N PHE A 121 -5.66 -1.91 8.19
CA PHE A 121 -4.53 -1.04 7.82
C PHE A 121 -3.27 -1.35 8.63
N VAL A 122 -3.38 -1.43 9.96
CA VAL A 122 -2.26 -1.75 10.85
C VAL A 122 -1.64 -3.09 10.49
N THR A 123 -2.48 -4.11 10.22
CA THR A 123 -2.02 -5.43 9.78
C THR A 123 -1.23 -5.36 8.47
N ILE A 124 -1.74 -4.64 7.48
CA ILE A 124 -1.05 -4.46 6.19
C ILE A 124 0.29 -3.74 6.38
N TYR A 125 0.28 -2.67 7.17
CA TYR A 125 1.46 -1.87 7.44
C TYR A 125 2.55 -2.69 8.13
N ASP A 126 2.22 -3.40 9.20
CA ASP A 126 3.19 -4.17 9.97
C ASP A 126 3.81 -5.29 9.13
N LYS A 127 2.99 -5.97 8.30
CA LYS A 127 3.49 -6.99 7.35
C LYS A 127 4.35 -6.39 6.24
N LEU A 128 3.97 -5.24 5.71
CA LEU A 128 4.78 -4.52 4.72
C LEU A 128 6.15 -4.16 5.31
N MET A 129 6.16 -3.64 6.53
CA MET A 129 7.37 -3.14 7.21
C MET A 129 8.14 -4.21 7.99
N GLU A 130 7.73 -5.47 7.89
CA GLU A 130 8.45 -6.61 8.49
C GLU A 130 9.88 -6.68 7.94
N GLY A 131 10.88 -6.75 8.82
CA GLY A 131 12.29 -6.73 8.41
C GLY A 131 12.84 -5.36 7.99
N TYR A 132 12.13 -4.26 8.28
CA TYR A 132 12.70 -2.93 8.16
C TYR A 132 13.89 -2.76 9.14
N PRO A 133 15.00 -2.09 8.77
CA PRO A 133 16.23 -2.11 9.58
C PRO A 133 16.15 -1.46 10.97
N SER A 134 15.20 -0.54 11.19
CA SER A 134 15.03 0.22 12.44
C SER A 134 13.57 0.19 12.87
N ASP A 135 13.31 -0.28 14.09
CA ASP A 135 11.96 -0.31 14.66
C ASP A 135 11.47 1.12 14.96
N GLU A 136 12.35 2.01 15.42
CA GLU A 136 12.02 3.42 15.64
C GLU A 136 11.61 4.11 14.34
N ASP A 137 12.26 3.77 13.23
CA ASP A 137 11.94 4.33 11.91
C ASP A 137 10.63 3.76 11.37
N ARG A 138 10.37 2.46 11.60
CA ARG A 138 9.07 1.87 11.28
C ARG A 138 7.96 2.63 12.00
N ASP A 139 8.08 2.88 13.30
CA ASP A 139 7.04 3.58 14.04
C ASP A 139 6.94 5.06 13.62
N ALA A 140 8.07 5.73 13.38
CA ALA A 140 8.07 7.10 12.87
C ALA A 140 7.42 7.24 11.48
N ILE A 141 7.64 6.26 10.58
CA ILE A 141 6.98 6.20 9.27
C ILE A 141 5.49 6.00 9.43
N PHE A 142 5.04 5.10 10.31
CA PHE A 142 3.61 4.89 10.59
C PHE A 142 2.93 6.18 11.05
N GLN A 143 3.56 6.85 12.00
CA GLN A 143 3.11 8.14 12.54
C GLN A 143 3.01 9.20 11.44
N ALA A 144 4.05 9.35 10.64
CA ALA A 144 4.08 10.31 9.53
C ALA A 144 3.04 9.99 8.46
N TYR A 145 2.82 8.71 8.15
CA TYR A 145 1.84 8.24 7.19
C TYR A 145 0.43 8.66 7.61
N ILE A 146 0.00 8.30 8.83
CA ILE A 146 -1.38 8.55 9.29
C ILE A 146 -1.61 10.06 9.47
N LYS A 147 -0.62 10.78 10.01
CA LYS A 147 -0.70 12.25 10.15
C LYS A 147 -0.79 12.97 8.80
N ALA A 148 -0.16 12.45 7.74
CA ALA A 148 -0.27 13.03 6.40
C ALA A 148 -1.70 12.97 5.83
N LEU A 149 -2.52 12.02 6.30
CA LEU A 149 -3.93 11.88 5.98
C LEU A 149 -4.85 12.67 6.94
N LYS A 150 -4.27 13.45 7.86
CA LYS A 150 -4.97 14.19 8.92
C LYS A 150 -5.77 13.29 9.86
N GLU A 151 -5.19 12.14 10.21
CA GLU A 151 -5.78 11.19 11.17
C GLU A 151 -4.84 10.94 12.36
N ASP A 152 -5.36 10.27 13.38
CA ASP A 152 -4.62 9.97 14.60
C ASP A 152 -3.98 8.57 14.57
N PRO A 153 -2.65 8.44 14.51
CA PRO A 153 -1.98 7.14 14.54
C PRO A 153 -2.17 6.38 15.85
N GLU A 154 -2.34 7.05 16.99
CA GLU A 154 -2.52 6.37 18.27
C GLU A 154 -3.88 5.67 18.31
N GLN A 155 -4.94 6.36 17.86
CA GLN A 155 -6.26 5.77 17.70
C GLN A 155 -6.21 4.48 16.86
N TYR A 156 -5.52 4.49 15.72
CA TYR A 156 -5.38 3.30 14.88
C TYR A 156 -4.74 2.12 15.63
N ARG A 157 -3.65 2.36 16.37
CA ARG A 157 -2.94 1.31 17.11
C ARG A 157 -3.76 0.78 18.28
N ILE A 158 -4.46 1.66 19.01
CA ILE A 158 -5.30 1.29 20.15
C ILE A 158 -6.50 0.47 19.67
N ASP A 159 -7.24 0.96 18.68
CA ASP A 159 -8.44 0.30 18.17
C ASP A 159 -8.12 -1.04 17.52
N ALA A 160 -7.02 -1.12 16.76
CA ALA A 160 -6.53 -2.39 16.23
C ALA A 160 -6.20 -3.37 17.36
N ARG A 161 -5.44 -2.96 18.38
CA ARG A 161 -5.07 -3.83 19.51
C ARG A 161 -6.29 -4.35 20.26
N LYS A 162 -7.26 -3.49 20.55
CA LYS A 162 -8.52 -3.89 21.23
C LYS A 162 -9.26 -4.97 20.44
N LEU A 163 -9.40 -4.79 19.12
CA LEU A 163 -10.04 -5.79 18.29
C LEU A 163 -9.23 -7.09 18.19
N GLU A 164 -7.89 -7.01 18.17
CA GLU A 164 -7.04 -8.19 18.21
C GLU A 164 -7.22 -8.98 19.51
N GLU A 165 -7.16 -8.31 20.65
CA GLU A 165 -7.33 -8.91 21.97
C GLU A 165 -8.71 -9.56 22.10
N TRP A 166 -9.75 -8.85 21.65
CA TRP A 166 -11.11 -9.39 21.60
C TRP A 166 -11.20 -10.64 20.72
N ALA A 167 -10.63 -10.62 19.51
CA ALA A 167 -10.70 -11.73 18.56
C ALA A 167 -9.98 -12.99 19.09
N ARG A 168 -8.83 -12.83 19.77
CA ARG A 168 -8.04 -13.94 20.33
C ARG A 168 -8.78 -14.77 21.37
N VAL A 169 -9.77 -14.18 22.06
CA VAL A 169 -10.57 -14.87 23.07
C VAL A 169 -11.92 -15.37 22.54
N GLN A 170 -12.21 -15.15 21.25
CA GLN A 170 -13.42 -15.69 20.61
C GLN A 170 -13.22 -17.14 20.14
N SER A 171 -14.33 -17.88 20.12
CA SER A 171 -14.48 -19.09 19.32
C SER A 171 -15.09 -18.74 17.95
N PRO A 172 -15.01 -19.63 16.94
CA PRO A 172 -15.63 -19.39 15.64
C PRO A 172 -17.13 -19.06 15.72
N THR A 173 -17.86 -19.72 16.63
CA THR A 173 -19.29 -19.45 16.86
C THR A 173 -19.50 -18.10 17.51
N SER A 174 -18.75 -17.77 18.56
CA SER A 174 -18.94 -16.51 19.27
C SER A 174 -18.54 -15.29 18.45
N LEU A 175 -17.59 -15.45 17.52
CA LEU A 175 -17.19 -14.41 16.57
C LEU A 175 -18.36 -14.01 15.66
N VAL A 176 -19.13 -14.99 15.18
CA VAL A 176 -20.29 -14.77 14.29
C VAL A 176 -21.51 -14.28 15.07
N GLU A 177 -21.69 -14.76 16.29
CA GLU A 177 -22.80 -14.40 17.19
C GLU A 177 -22.55 -13.08 17.95
N PHE A 178 -21.69 -12.18 17.44
CA PHE A 178 -21.41 -10.89 18.07
C PHE A 178 -22.69 -10.05 18.32
N SER A 179 -23.74 -10.26 17.52
CA SER A 179 -25.00 -9.54 17.63
C SER A 179 -25.79 -9.86 18.91
N SER A 180 -25.61 -11.05 19.50
CA SER A 180 -26.28 -11.47 20.74
C SER A 180 -25.49 -11.12 22.00
N LYS A 181 -24.34 -10.47 21.86
CA LYS A 181 -23.39 -10.20 22.95
C LYS A 181 -23.20 -8.70 23.21
N GLU A 182 -22.77 -8.37 24.41
CA GLU A 182 -22.47 -7.01 24.84
C GLU A 182 -20.98 -6.84 25.10
N GLY A 183 -20.39 -5.82 24.46
CA GLY A 183 -19.02 -5.42 24.65
C GLY A 183 -18.65 -4.29 23.70
N GLU A 184 -17.48 -3.71 23.87
CA GLU A 184 -17.02 -2.59 23.03
C GLU A 184 -16.85 -3.04 21.57
N ALA A 185 -16.19 -4.18 21.34
CA ALA A 185 -15.99 -4.75 20.00
C ALA A 185 -17.32 -5.18 19.35
N GLU A 186 -18.22 -5.81 20.11
CA GLU A 186 -19.54 -6.19 19.65
C GLU A 186 -20.38 -4.99 19.23
N ARG A 187 -20.31 -3.87 19.97
CA ARG A 187 -20.98 -2.62 19.59
C ARG A 187 -20.42 -2.04 18.28
N ILE A 188 -19.11 -2.12 18.09
CA ILE A 188 -18.47 -1.72 16.82
C ILE A 188 -19.02 -2.56 15.66
N LEU A 189 -19.03 -3.89 15.80
CA LEU A 189 -19.53 -4.80 14.78
C LEU A 189 -21.03 -4.63 14.52
N LYS A 190 -21.83 -4.33 15.55
CA LYS A 190 -23.27 -3.99 15.42
C LYS A 190 -23.47 -2.70 14.62
N ASP A 191 -22.75 -1.62 14.95
CA ASP A 191 -22.81 -0.36 14.18
C ASP A 191 -22.40 -0.56 12.71
N ILE A 192 -21.38 -1.39 12.46
CA ILE A 192 -21.00 -1.77 11.09
C ILE A 192 -22.14 -2.50 10.38
N ALA A 193 -22.72 -3.53 11.01
CA ALA A 193 -23.79 -4.31 10.42
C ALA A 193 -25.01 -3.46 10.08
N GLU A 194 -25.39 -2.54 10.97
CA GLU A 194 -26.48 -1.58 10.76
C GLU A 194 -26.19 -0.64 9.58
N ARG A 195 -24.97 -0.07 9.52
CA ARG A 195 -24.57 0.81 8.42
C ARG A 195 -24.51 0.10 7.08
N ALA A 196 -23.96 -1.11 7.03
CA ALA A 196 -23.83 -1.91 5.82
C ALA A 196 -25.18 -2.47 5.33
N GLY A 197 -26.12 -2.75 6.24
CA GLY A 197 -27.47 -3.19 5.90
C GLY A 197 -28.47 -2.06 5.61
N GLY A 198 -28.13 -0.82 5.95
CA GLY A 198 -28.99 0.35 5.76
C GLY A 198 -29.08 0.84 4.31
N LYS A 199 -29.90 1.89 4.09
CA LYS A 199 -30.01 2.58 2.78
C LYS A 199 -28.87 3.56 2.50
N GLY A 200 -27.95 3.75 3.45
CA GLY A 200 -26.80 4.63 3.32
C GLY A 200 -25.64 3.97 2.57
N GLU A 201 -24.70 4.76 2.09
CA GLU A 201 -23.47 4.23 1.51
C GLU A 201 -22.50 3.80 2.62
N PHE A 202 -22.28 2.49 2.78
CA PHE A 202 -21.18 1.97 3.57
C PHE A 202 -19.87 2.05 2.78
N SER A 203 -18.87 2.78 3.28
CA SER A 203 -17.55 2.90 2.64
C SER A 203 -16.70 1.66 2.88
N TYR A 204 -17.01 0.58 2.16
CA TYR A 204 -16.16 -0.61 2.10
C TYR A 204 -14.79 -0.29 1.50
N SER A 205 -13.75 -1.00 1.98
CA SER A 205 -12.40 -0.91 1.44
C SER A 205 -11.64 -2.23 1.58
N ARG A 206 -10.55 -2.38 0.84
CA ARG A 206 -9.64 -3.52 0.98
C ARG A 206 -9.07 -3.66 2.39
N PHE A 207 -8.79 -2.54 3.05
CA PHE A 207 -8.32 -2.55 4.44
C PHE A 207 -9.37 -3.16 5.36
N PHE A 208 -10.65 -2.83 5.16
CA PHE A 208 -11.73 -3.45 5.91
C PHE A 208 -11.80 -4.97 5.69
N ALA A 209 -11.63 -5.45 4.46
CA ALA A 209 -11.56 -6.90 4.18
C ALA A 209 -10.42 -7.60 4.91
N VAL A 210 -9.22 -6.99 4.91
CA VAL A 210 -8.07 -7.53 5.67
C VAL A 210 -8.34 -7.50 7.17
N GLY A 211 -9.02 -6.47 7.68
CA GLY A 211 -9.46 -6.40 9.08
C GLY A 211 -10.40 -7.55 9.46
N LEU A 212 -11.40 -7.85 8.62
CA LEU A 212 -12.28 -9.01 8.84
C LEU A 212 -11.52 -10.32 8.82
N PHE A 213 -10.63 -10.51 7.84
CA PHE A 213 -9.81 -11.71 7.78
C PHE A 213 -8.90 -11.84 9.00
N ARG A 214 -8.35 -10.72 9.50
CA ARG A 214 -7.52 -10.69 10.71
C ARG A 214 -8.30 -11.11 11.96
N LEU A 215 -9.57 -10.70 12.10
CA LEU A 215 -10.43 -11.17 13.20
C LEU A 215 -10.62 -12.69 13.15
N VAL A 216 -10.94 -13.23 11.96
CA VAL A 216 -11.13 -14.67 11.74
C VAL A 216 -9.85 -15.47 12.01
N GLU A 217 -8.70 -14.95 11.54
CA GLU A 217 -7.38 -15.53 11.78
C GLU A 217 -7.07 -15.60 13.28
N LEU A 218 -7.28 -14.52 14.02
CA LEU A 218 -6.99 -14.45 15.45
C LEU A 218 -7.90 -15.33 16.31
N ALA A 219 -9.14 -15.55 15.89
CA ALA A 219 -10.06 -16.49 16.52
C ALA A 219 -9.76 -17.96 16.17
N ASN A 220 -8.69 -18.24 15.42
CA ASN A 220 -8.36 -19.55 14.86
C ASN A 220 -9.53 -20.20 14.09
N ALA A 221 -10.37 -19.37 13.45
CA ALA A 221 -11.56 -19.80 12.73
C ALA A 221 -11.24 -20.09 11.25
N THR A 222 -10.40 -21.09 10.99
CA THR A 222 -9.84 -21.38 9.66
C THR A 222 -10.84 -21.97 8.67
N GLU A 223 -12.05 -22.33 9.12
CA GLU A 223 -13.11 -22.83 8.26
C GLU A 223 -13.65 -21.72 7.34
N PRO A 224 -13.68 -21.91 6.01
CA PRO A 224 -14.19 -20.89 5.07
C PRO A 224 -15.65 -20.47 5.37
N THR A 225 -16.44 -21.37 5.96
CA THR A 225 -17.84 -21.15 6.32
C THR A 225 -18.00 -20.06 7.39
N ILE A 226 -17.00 -19.81 8.22
CA ILE A 226 -17.06 -18.80 9.28
C ILE A 226 -16.98 -17.40 8.68
N LEU A 227 -16.10 -17.18 7.71
CA LEU A 227 -16.02 -15.91 6.99
C LEU A 227 -17.35 -15.61 6.27
N ASP A 228 -17.99 -16.63 5.69
CA ASP A 228 -19.29 -16.50 5.02
C ASP A 228 -20.37 -16.04 6.00
N LYS A 229 -20.44 -16.68 7.16
CA LYS A 229 -21.40 -16.34 8.21
C LYS A 229 -21.13 -14.95 8.80
N LEU A 230 -19.86 -14.59 9.03
CA LEU A 230 -19.47 -13.28 9.53
C LEU A 230 -19.82 -12.17 8.52
N CYS A 231 -19.53 -12.38 7.23
CA CYS A 231 -19.92 -11.44 6.18
C CYS A 231 -21.44 -11.27 6.12
N ALA A 232 -22.20 -12.37 6.23
CA ALA A 232 -23.66 -12.32 6.25
C ALA A 232 -24.18 -11.54 7.47
N ALA A 233 -23.65 -11.79 8.67
CA ALA A 233 -24.02 -11.10 9.90
C ALA A 233 -23.71 -9.59 9.85
N LEU A 234 -22.66 -9.20 9.13
CA LEU A 234 -22.26 -7.80 8.94
C LEU A 234 -22.94 -7.13 7.72
N ASN A 235 -23.78 -7.83 6.96
CA ASN A 235 -24.35 -7.34 5.69
C ASN A 235 -23.28 -6.95 4.64
N ILE A 236 -22.14 -7.66 4.61
CA ILE A 236 -21.03 -7.41 3.68
C ILE A 236 -21.02 -8.41 2.53
N ASN A 237 -20.74 -7.93 1.32
CA ASN A 237 -20.64 -8.78 0.14
C ASN A 237 -19.37 -9.67 0.20
N LYS A 238 -19.56 -10.95 0.51
CA LYS A 238 -18.47 -11.94 0.59
C LYS A 238 -17.57 -11.96 -0.65
N ARG A 239 -18.14 -11.94 -1.86
CA ARG A 239 -17.33 -11.98 -3.11
C ARG A 239 -16.35 -10.82 -3.23
N SER A 240 -16.69 -9.67 -2.64
CA SER A 240 -15.80 -8.50 -2.62
C SER A 240 -14.66 -8.69 -1.63
N VAL A 241 -14.96 -9.28 -0.47
CA VAL A 241 -13.95 -9.68 0.52
C VAL A 241 -12.97 -10.68 -0.10
N ASP A 242 -13.45 -11.78 -0.71
CA ASP A 242 -12.59 -12.80 -1.34
C ASP A 242 -11.63 -12.18 -2.38
N ARG A 243 -12.17 -11.33 -3.27
CA ARG A 243 -11.38 -10.66 -4.30
C ARG A 243 -10.28 -9.79 -3.71
N ASP A 244 -10.60 -9.02 -2.66
CA ASP A 244 -9.63 -8.13 -2.02
C ASP A 244 -8.58 -8.89 -1.20
N LEU A 245 -8.95 -10.01 -0.59
CA LEU A 245 -8.01 -10.90 0.09
C LEU A 245 -7.04 -11.56 -0.90
N ASP A 246 -7.51 -11.94 -2.09
CA ASP A 246 -6.64 -12.43 -3.16
C ASP A 246 -5.63 -11.37 -3.62
N VAL A 247 -6.08 -10.12 -3.79
CA VAL A 247 -5.17 -9.02 -4.15
C VAL A 247 -4.15 -8.76 -3.04
N TYR A 248 -4.57 -8.79 -1.77
CA TYR A 248 -3.67 -8.63 -0.63
C TYR A 248 -2.63 -9.75 -0.56
N ARG A 249 -3.04 -11.01 -0.74
CA ARG A 249 -2.14 -12.16 -0.81
C ARG A 249 -1.09 -11.99 -1.91
N ILE A 250 -1.51 -11.56 -3.11
CA ILE A 250 -0.59 -11.32 -4.23
C ILE A 250 0.40 -10.18 -3.89
N LEU A 251 -0.06 -9.11 -3.23
CA LEU A 251 0.79 -7.99 -2.82
C LEU A 251 1.88 -8.45 -1.82
N LEU A 252 1.49 -9.20 -0.78
CA LEU A 252 2.42 -9.72 0.20
C LEU A 252 3.44 -10.69 -0.42
N SER A 253 3.00 -11.62 -1.26
CA SER A 253 3.92 -12.57 -1.92
C SER A 253 4.98 -11.87 -2.76
N LYS A 254 4.60 -10.80 -3.49
CA LYS A 254 5.55 -9.99 -4.26
C LYS A 254 6.55 -9.25 -3.38
N LEU A 255 6.10 -8.73 -2.23
CA LEU A 255 6.97 -8.05 -1.27
C LEU A 255 7.99 -9.02 -0.66
N VAL A 256 7.56 -10.21 -0.26
CA VAL A 256 8.46 -11.25 0.28
C VAL A 256 9.52 -11.62 -0.76
N GLN A 257 9.12 -11.91 -1.99
CA GLN A 257 10.05 -12.22 -3.09
C GLN A 257 11.05 -11.07 -3.34
N ALA A 258 10.59 -9.83 -3.33
CA ALA A 258 11.47 -8.67 -3.50
C ALA A 258 12.48 -8.53 -2.35
N LYS A 259 12.07 -8.83 -1.12
CA LYS A 259 12.94 -8.76 0.07
C LYS A 259 14.02 -9.83 0.02
N GLU A 260 13.66 -11.04 -0.39
CA GLU A 260 14.61 -12.16 -0.57
C GLU A 260 15.65 -11.83 -1.64
N LEU A 261 15.22 -11.35 -2.81
CA LEU A 261 16.14 -10.93 -3.89
C LEU A 261 17.09 -9.82 -3.45
N LEU A 262 16.60 -8.83 -2.69
CA LEU A 262 17.43 -7.75 -2.16
C LEU A 262 18.46 -8.27 -1.15
N LYS A 263 18.03 -9.17 -0.25
CA LYS A 263 18.92 -9.80 0.73
C LYS A 263 20.04 -10.57 0.02
N GLU A 264 19.69 -11.41 -0.95
CA GLU A 264 20.69 -12.14 -1.75
C GLU A 264 21.64 -11.22 -2.52
N TYR A 265 21.14 -10.08 -3.04
CA TYR A 265 21.97 -9.11 -3.73
C TYR A 265 22.97 -8.45 -2.77
N ILE A 266 22.51 -8.04 -1.58
CA ILE A 266 23.37 -7.45 -0.55
C ILE A 266 24.43 -8.46 -0.09
N ASP A 267 24.04 -9.71 0.14
CA ASP A 267 24.96 -10.76 0.60
C ASP A 267 26.02 -11.08 -0.47
N ARG A 268 25.61 -11.11 -1.74
CA ARG A 268 26.55 -11.25 -2.88
C ARG A 268 27.52 -10.07 -2.98
N GLU A 269 27.04 -8.85 -2.81
CA GLU A 269 27.90 -7.66 -2.86
C GLU A 269 28.84 -7.56 -1.65
N LYS A 270 28.40 -7.99 -0.46
CA LYS A 270 29.29 -8.13 0.71
C LYS A 270 30.39 -9.15 0.45
N LYS A 271 30.03 -10.35 -0.03
CA LYS A 271 31.01 -11.40 -0.37
C LYS A 271 32.04 -10.91 -1.39
N LYS A 272 31.60 -10.25 -2.47
CA LYS A 272 32.53 -9.66 -3.46
C LYS A 272 33.42 -8.57 -2.88
N ARG A 273 32.96 -7.81 -1.89
CA ARG A 273 33.78 -6.81 -1.19
C ARG A 273 34.82 -7.48 -0.30
N ASP A 274 34.41 -8.49 0.47
CA ASP A 274 35.31 -9.24 1.34
C ASP A 274 36.42 -9.95 0.52
N GLU A 275 36.05 -10.55 -0.61
CA GLU A 275 36.99 -11.15 -1.58
C GLU A 275 37.94 -10.14 -2.24
N ARG A 276 37.60 -8.84 -2.26
CA ARG A 276 38.48 -7.76 -2.78
C ARG A 276 39.38 -7.17 -1.71
N VAL A 277 38.99 -7.26 -0.44
CA VAL A 277 39.78 -6.77 0.71
C VAL A 277 40.85 -7.80 1.11
N GLU A 278 40.57 -9.10 0.98
CA GLU A 278 41.52 -10.20 1.16
C GLU A 278 42.85 -10.02 0.39
N PRO A 279 42.86 -9.79 -0.95
CA PRO A 279 44.10 -9.59 -1.70
C PRO A 279 44.78 -8.25 -1.40
N GLN A 280 44.05 -7.22 -0.97
CA GLN A 280 44.65 -5.94 -0.55
C GLN A 280 45.39 -6.08 0.78
N LYS A 281 44.81 -6.79 1.76
CA LYS A 281 45.49 -7.11 3.03
C LYS A 281 46.71 -8.01 2.83
N ALA A 282 46.62 -8.97 1.91
CA ALA A 282 47.77 -9.81 1.55
C ALA A 282 48.90 -8.99 0.89
N ASN A 283 48.56 -8.06 -0.01
CA ASN A 283 49.54 -7.19 -0.67
C ASN A 283 50.16 -6.15 0.28
N GLU A 284 49.39 -5.60 1.23
CA GLU A 284 49.89 -4.71 2.28
C GLU A 284 50.81 -5.44 3.28
N ALA A 285 50.47 -6.68 3.64
CA ALA A 285 51.33 -7.51 4.48
C ALA A 285 52.68 -7.84 3.79
N ILE A 286 52.66 -8.15 2.49
CA ILE A 286 53.87 -8.45 1.71
C ILE A 286 54.77 -7.20 1.57
N THR A 287 54.19 -6.01 1.34
CA THR A 287 54.96 -4.76 1.25
C THR A 287 55.55 -4.33 2.59
N THR A 288 54.86 -4.58 3.70
CA THR A 288 55.38 -4.31 5.06
C THR A 288 56.58 -5.22 5.40
N CYS A 289 56.49 -6.50 5.04
CA CYS A 289 57.60 -7.46 5.22
C CYS A 289 58.83 -7.13 4.35
N LEU A 290 58.63 -6.71 3.10
CA LEU A 290 59.73 -6.31 2.21
C LEU A 290 60.36 -4.96 2.60
N GLY A 291 59.57 -4.02 3.13
CA GLY A 291 60.07 -2.73 3.65
C GLY A 291 60.95 -2.87 4.90
N GLN A 292 60.68 -3.87 5.75
CA GLN A 292 61.52 -4.18 6.91
C GLN A 292 62.83 -4.88 6.54
N GLN A 293 62.88 -5.65 5.44
CA GLN A 293 64.12 -6.30 4.98
C GLN A 293 65.15 -5.31 4.37
N LEU A 294 64.70 -4.16 3.84
CA LEU A 294 65.59 -3.17 3.22
C LEU A 294 66.19 -2.16 4.20
N HIS A 295 65.73 -2.12 5.45
CA HIS A 295 66.26 -1.20 6.49
C HIS A 295 67.27 -1.86 7.46
N GLY A 296 67.66 -3.12 7.19
CA GLY A 296 68.54 -3.91 8.06
C GLY A 296 69.94 -4.21 7.50
N LEU A 297 70.41 -3.50 6.47
CA LEU A 297 71.78 -3.57 5.96
C LEU A 297 72.52 -2.26 6.19
#